data_AF-A0A850B4S4-F1
#
_entry.id   AF-A0A850B4S4-F1
#
_cell.length_a   1.000
_cell.length_b   1.000
_cell.length_c   1.000
_cell.angle_alpha   90.00
_cell.angle_beta   90.00
_cell.angle_gamma   90.00
#
_symmetry.space_group_name_H-M   'P 1'
#
loop_
_entity.id
_entity.type
_entity.pdbx_description
1 polymer ?
#
loop_
_entity_poly.entity_id
_entity_poly.type
_entity_poly.pdbx_seq_one_letter_code
_entity_poly.pdbx_strand_id
1 'polypeptide(L)' 'MLVFTAAACGGVADIGEACETPGATSEECEDGSVCGQAGDVGNIYLCQKLCTVQTDCQMTESCNGISGTSLKGCRPM' A
#
# COMPACT_ATOMS: atom_id res chain seq x y z
N MET A 1 32.36 17.35 1.94
CA MET A 1 31.12 17.31 1.12
C MET A 1 30.38 16.04 1.53
N LEU A 2 29.46 16.16 2.50
CA LEU A 2 28.69 15.02 3.01
C LEU A 2 27.59 14.71 2.00
N VAL A 3 27.76 13.60 1.27
CA VAL A 3 26.70 13.04 0.42
C VAL A 3 25.69 12.40 1.37
N PHE A 4 24.55 13.06 1.57
CA PHE A 4 23.37 12.46 2.21
C PHE A 4 22.69 11.53 1.19
N THR A 5 23.21 10.31 1.06
CA THR A 5 22.43 9.21 0.50
C THR A 5 21.38 8.84 1.52
N ALA A 6 20.17 9.38 1.38
CA ALA A 6 18.98 8.82 2.03
C ALA A 6 18.66 7.46 1.37
N ALA A 7 19.50 6.46 1.67
CA ALA A 7 19.02 5.09 1.66
C ALA A 7 18.04 5.02 2.83
N ALA A 8 16.75 5.16 2.56
CA ALA A 8 15.74 4.76 3.52
C ALA A 8 16.07 3.32 3.90
N CYS A 9 16.46 3.13 5.17
CA CYS A 9 16.78 1.84 5.73
C CYS A 9 15.57 0.92 5.49
N GLY A 10 15.81 -0.35 5.15
CA GLY A 10 14.77 -1.36 4.89
C GLY A 10 13.89 -1.67 6.10
N GLY A 11 13.04 -0.71 6.47
CA GLY A 11 11.86 -0.89 7.28
C GLY A 11 10.67 -1.09 6.37
N VAL A 12 9.76 -1.95 6.80
CA VAL A 12 8.42 -2.08 6.22
C VAL A 12 7.66 -0.77 6.48
N ALA A 13 7.00 -0.24 5.45
CA ALA A 13 6.23 0.99 5.46
C ALA A 13 4.85 0.77 6.10
N ASP A 14 4.38 1.74 6.88
CA ASP A 14 3.10 1.67 7.58
C ASP A 14 1.92 1.92 6.62
N ILE A 15 0.69 1.57 7.02
CA ILE A 15 -0.52 1.95 6.25
C ILE A 15 -0.55 3.47 6.00
N GLY A 16 -0.74 3.84 4.73
CA GLY A 16 -0.76 5.22 4.25
C GLY A 16 0.61 5.77 3.87
N GLU A 17 1.70 5.05 4.12
CA GLU A 17 3.04 5.42 3.65
C GLU A 17 3.29 4.94 2.22
N ALA A 18 4.25 5.59 1.55
CA ALA A 18 4.58 5.31 0.16
C ALA A 18 5.25 3.94 -0.01
N CYS A 19 4.89 3.28 -1.10
CA CYS A 19 5.50 2.04 -1.57
C CYS A 19 5.65 2.10 -3.09
N GLU A 20 6.36 1.14 -3.67
CA GLU A 20 6.75 1.12 -5.08
C GLU A 20 6.18 -0.09 -5.81
N THR A 21 6.09 -1.25 -5.15
CA THR A 21 5.78 -2.53 -5.82
C THR A 21 4.32 -2.94 -5.64
N PRO A 22 3.46 -2.86 -6.68
CA PRO A 22 2.06 -3.24 -6.55
C PRO A 22 1.92 -4.70 -6.10
N GLY A 23 1.20 -4.93 -5.00
CA GLY A 23 1.03 -6.26 -4.42
C GLY A 23 2.09 -6.69 -3.41
N ALA A 24 3.14 -5.89 -3.18
CA ALA A 24 4.09 -6.19 -2.11
C ALA A 24 3.40 -6.16 -0.75
N THR A 25 3.75 -7.11 0.11
CA THR A 25 3.21 -7.25 1.48
C THR A 25 4.35 -7.03 2.47
N SER A 26 4.64 -7.98 3.36
CA SER A 26 5.65 -7.90 4.44
C SER A 26 7.09 -7.62 4.01
N GLU A 27 7.36 -7.56 2.71
CA GLU A 27 8.64 -7.15 2.12
C GLU A 27 8.78 -5.62 2.02
N GLU A 28 7.66 -4.89 1.95
CA GLU A 28 7.63 -3.44 1.71
C GLU A 28 6.60 -2.71 2.58
N CYS A 29 5.47 -3.34 2.90
CA CYS A 29 4.43 -2.85 3.79
C CYS A 29 4.37 -3.66 5.09
N GLU A 30 3.91 -3.05 6.18
CA GLU A 30 3.69 -3.75 7.45
C GLU A 30 2.79 -4.99 7.31
N ASP A 31 2.89 -5.92 8.26
CA ASP A 31 2.12 -7.16 8.23
C ASP A 31 0.60 -6.89 8.17
N GLY A 32 -0.08 -7.58 7.25
CA GLY A 32 -1.51 -7.36 7.01
C GLY A 32 -1.82 -6.19 6.08
N SER A 33 -0.80 -5.61 5.46
CA SER A 33 -0.92 -4.55 4.45
C SER A 33 -0.39 -4.99 3.09
N VAL A 34 -0.79 -4.26 2.06
CA VAL A 34 -0.40 -4.49 0.67
C VAL A 34 -0.22 -3.16 -0.06
N CYS A 35 0.82 -3.06 -0.87
CA CYS A 35 1.07 -1.89 -1.69
C CYS A 35 0.06 -1.79 -2.84
N GLY A 36 -0.75 -0.74 -2.82
CA GLY A 36 -1.83 -0.52 -3.78
C GLY A 36 -1.89 0.94 -4.25
N GLN A 37 -2.49 1.17 -5.41
CA GLN A 37 -2.67 2.52 -5.94
C GLN A 37 -3.60 3.32 -5.02
N ALA A 38 -3.24 4.54 -4.63
CA ALA A 38 -3.95 5.34 -3.63
C ALA A 38 -5.27 5.98 -4.12
N GLY A 39 -5.49 6.05 -5.43
CA GLY A 39 -6.71 6.57 -6.04
C GLY A 39 -6.87 6.11 -7.49
N ASP A 40 -7.92 6.59 -8.18
CA ASP A 40 -8.21 6.20 -9.57
C ASP A 40 -7.28 6.84 -10.62
N VAL A 41 -6.58 7.91 -10.24
CA VAL A 41 -5.77 8.70 -11.17
C VAL A 41 -4.37 8.90 -10.60
N GLY A 42 -3.36 8.53 -11.38
CA GLY A 42 -1.94 8.71 -11.04
C GLY A 42 -1.22 7.41 -10.68
N ASN A 43 0.11 7.46 -10.53
CA ASN A 43 0.95 6.30 -10.19
C ASN A 43 1.48 6.39 -8.75
N ILE A 44 0.64 6.88 -7.83
CA ILE A 44 0.99 6.93 -6.40
C ILE A 44 0.52 5.63 -5.77
N TYR A 45 1.46 4.90 -5.18
CA TYR A 45 1.20 3.68 -4.44
C TYR A 45 1.45 3.94 -2.96
N LEU A 46 0.53 3.45 -2.14
CA LEU A 46 0.61 3.50 -0.70
C LEU A 46 0.34 2.10 -0.13
N CYS A 47 0.90 1.81 1.04
CA CYS A 47 0.54 0.63 1.80
C CYS A 47 -0.91 0.77 2.28
N GLN A 48 -1.72 -0.22 1.97
CA GLN A 48 -3.15 -0.27 2.28
C GLN A 48 -3.42 -1.52 3.11
N LYS A 49 -4.38 -1.43 4.03
CA LYS A 49 -4.83 -2.61 4.77
C LYS A 49 -5.34 -3.67 3.79
N LEU A 50 -4.88 -4.91 3.94
CA LEU A 50 -5.33 -6.04 3.14
C LEU A 50 -6.79 -6.37 3.47
N CYS A 51 -7.60 -6.65 2.44
CA CYS A 51 -9.02 -6.92 2.62
C CYS A 51 -9.48 -8.10 1.76
N THR A 52 -10.54 -8.78 2.19
CA THR A 52 -11.23 -9.82 1.40
C THR A 52 -12.62 -9.34 1.00
N VAL A 53 -13.30 -8.67 1.95
CA VAL A 53 -14.65 -8.14 1.82
C VAL A 53 -14.72 -6.67 2.26
N GLN A 54 -15.76 -5.96 1.82
CA GLN A 54 -15.93 -4.54 2.11
C GLN A 54 -15.96 -4.21 3.62
N THR A 55 -16.46 -5.13 4.45
CA THR A 55 -16.54 -4.95 5.91
C THR A 55 -15.18 -4.96 6.60
N ASP A 56 -14.10 -5.35 5.90
CA ASP A 56 -12.74 -5.30 6.44
C ASP A 56 -12.18 -3.87 6.44
N CYS A 57 -12.75 -2.98 5.63
CA CYS A 57 -12.35 -1.59 5.45
C CYS A 57 -13.24 -0.63 6.24
N GLN A 58 -12.75 0.59 6.47
CA GLN A 58 -13.57 1.63 7.10
C GLN A 58 -14.71 2.08 6.18
N MET A 59 -15.72 2.77 6.74
CA MET A 59 -16.87 3.25 5.96
C MET A 59 -16.51 4.24 4.85
N THR A 60 -15.34 4.86 4.92
CA THR A 60 -14.80 5.82 3.93
C THR A 60 -13.85 5.18 2.93
N GLU A 61 -13.70 3.86 2.96
CA GLU A 61 -12.77 3.10 2.13
C GLU A 61 -13.53 2.02 1.37
N SER A 62 -13.01 1.60 0.23
CA SER A 62 -13.52 0.48 -0.56
C SER A 62 -12.47 -0.61 -0.70
N CYS A 63 -12.91 -1.87 -0.55
CA CYS A 63 -12.04 -3.03 -0.75
C CYS A 63 -11.89 -3.32 -2.25
N ASN A 64 -10.79 -2.85 -2.84
CA ASN A 64 -10.56 -2.89 -4.28
C ASN A 64 -9.37 -3.79 -4.66
N GLY A 65 -9.45 -4.40 -5.83
CA GLY A 65 -8.36 -5.24 -6.37
C GLY A 65 -7.14 -4.42 -6.76
N ILE A 66 -5.96 -4.99 -6.52
CA ILE A 66 -4.68 -4.41 -6.95
C ILE A 66 -4.30 -5.00 -8.29
N SER A 67 -4.15 -4.13 -9.29
CA SER A 67 -3.84 -4.50 -10.68
C SER A 67 -2.64 -5.44 -10.78
N GLY A 68 -2.79 -6.52 -11.55
CA GLY A 68 -1.74 -7.52 -11.76
C GLY A 68 -1.59 -8.54 -10.63
N THR A 69 -2.47 -8.51 -9.62
CA THR A 69 -2.44 -9.41 -8.46
C THR A 69 -3.81 -10.01 -8.18
N SER A 70 -3.87 -11.01 -7.30
CA SER A 70 -5.12 -11.53 -6.72
C SER A 70 -5.51 -10.85 -5.39
N LEU A 71 -4.71 -9.88 -4.94
CA LEU A 71 -4.87 -9.21 -3.65
C LEU A 71 -5.82 -8.01 -3.77
N LYS A 72 -6.38 -7.62 -2.62
CA LYS A 72 -7.20 -6.41 -2.49
C LYS A 72 -6.73 -5.58 -1.31
N GLY A 73 -6.84 -4.26 -1.43
CA GLY A 73 -6.51 -3.29 -0.40
C GLY A 73 -7.69 -2.36 -0.10
N CYS A 74 -7.75 -1.86 1.12
CA CYS A 74 -8.65 -0.79 1.51
C CYS A 74 -8.11 0.55 0.98
N ARG A 75 -8.84 1.14 0.04
CA ARG A 75 -8.50 2.43 -0.55
C ARG A 75 -9.60 3.46 -0.28
N PRO A 76 -9.28 4.73 -0.02
CA PRO A 76 -10.27 5.79 0.05
C PRO A 76 -11.21 5.82 -1.17
N MET A 77 -12.47 6.18 -0.92
CA MET A 77 -13.51 6.41 -1.95
C MET A 77 -13.34 7.74 -2.66
#